data_AF-A0A371R1H0-F1
#
_entry.id   AF-A0A371R1H0-F1
#
_cell.length_a   1.000
_cell.length_b   1.000
_cell.length_c   1.000
_cell.angle_alpha   90.00
_cell.angle_beta   90.00
_cell.angle_gamma   90.00
#
_symmetry.space_group_name_H-M   'P 1'
#
loop_
_entity.id
_entity.type
_entity.pdbx_description
1 polymer ?
#
loop_
_entity_poly.entity_id
_entity_poly.type
_entity_poly.pdbx_seq_one_letter_code
_entity_poly.pdbx_strand_id
1 'polypeptide(L)'
;MIYLLAAAGLTVLRKMGVENPARLVAARLDKYAERSPPPSEVPELHVAEVLGRRLGERVRLELAATDTPESVVAARLVLLCARASGVAEPLGFYTVKKFAPGDYQGVGEFLELAVRKLRAAGGGYVSITSGFNLEVVYLALAGWLAGARVVYVDEGGDLFEVPHVEICGLPKDLGRLAQFINK
;
A
#
# COMPACT_ATOMS: atom_id res chain seq x y z
N MET A 1 17.94 -2.52 -4.97
CA MET A 1 16.95 -2.47 -3.88
C MET A 1 15.59 -2.23 -4.48
N ILE A 2 14.55 -2.89 -3.98
CA ILE A 2 13.21 -2.86 -4.55
C ILE A 2 12.32 -1.90 -3.76
N TYR A 3 11.64 -0.97 -4.42
CA TYR A 3 10.60 -0.17 -3.78
C TYR A 3 9.25 -0.92 -3.82
N LEU A 4 8.60 -1.05 -2.66
CA LEU A 4 7.28 -1.66 -2.51
C LEU A 4 6.35 -0.66 -1.81
N LEU A 5 5.25 -0.32 -2.49
CA LEU A 5 4.14 0.44 -1.92
C LEU A 5 2.96 -0.51 -1.62
N ALA A 6 2.38 -0.41 -0.43
CA ALA A 6 1.20 -1.18 -0.04
C ALA A 6 0.22 -0.33 0.78
N ALA A 7 -1.06 -0.71 0.80
CA ALA A 7 -2.01 -0.16 1.78
C ALA A 7 -1.76 -0.77 3.17
N ALA A 8 -1.94 0.03 4.22
CA ALA A 8 -1.86 -0.41 5.60
C ALA A 8 -3.15 -1.09 6.04
N GLY A 9 -3.17 -2.41 5.93
CA GLY A 9 -4.23 -3.29 6.40
C GLY A 9 -4.25 -3.42 7.93
N LEU A 10 -5.43 -3.75 8.46
CA LEU A 10 -5.67 -3.79 9.90
C LEU A 10 -5.29 -5.12 10.56
N THR A 11 -4.83 -6.11 9.77
CA THR A 11 -4.49 -7.46 10.24
C THR A 11 -3.50 -7.46 11.39
N VAL A 12 -2.50 -6.58 11.33
CA VAL A 12 -1.47 -6.45 12.38
C VAL A 12 -2.07 -6.08 13.73
N LEU A 13 -3.13 -5.26 13.78
CA LEU A 13 -3.76 -4.83 15.04
C LEU A 13 -4.31 -6.05 15.79
N ARG A 14 -5.04 -6.91 15.07
CA ARG A 14 -5.60 -8.15 15.61
C ARG A 14 -4.50 -9.10 16.07
N LYS A 15 -3.47 -9.29 15.23
CA LYS A 15 -2.34 -10.19 15.55
C LYS A 15 -1.55 -9.73 16.78
N MET A 16 -1.47 -8.42 17.01
CA MET A 16 -0.77 -7.85 18.15
C MET A 16 -1.67 -7.58 19.37
N GLY A 17 -2.95 -7.96 19.31
CA GLY A 17 -3.91 -7.75 20.41
C GLY A 17 -4.11 -6.27 20.75
N VAL A 18 -4.17 -5.40 19.75
CA VAL A 18 -4.42 -3.97 19.93
C VAL A 18 -5.92 -3.68 19.90
N GLU A 19 -6.50 -3.41 21.06
CA GLU A 19 -7.94 -3.16 21.20
C GLU A 19 -8.32 -1.68 21.05
N ASN A 20 -7.43 -0.75 21.43
CA ASN A 20 -7.70 0.69 21.35
C ASN A 20 -6.56 1.43 20.61
N PRO A 21 -6.62 1.45 19.26
CA PRO A 21 -5.62 2.14 18.44
C PRO A 21 -5.53 3.64 18.72
N ALA A 22 -6.63 4.31 19.04
CA ALA A 22 -6.64 5.76 19.29
C ALA A 22 -5.65 6.20 20.38
N ARG A 23 -5.49 5.41 21.43
CA ARG A 23 -4.50 5.67 22.51
C ARG A 23 -3.05 5.49 22.07
N LEU A 24 -2.82 4.84 20.94
CA LEU A 24 -1.48 4.47 20.48
C LEU A 24 -0.96 5.35 19.35
N VAL A 25 -1.79 6.22 18.74
CA VAL A 25 -1.42 7.07 17.60
C VAL A 25 -0.13 7.86 17.84
N ALA A 26 0.03 8.44 19.04
CA ALA A 26 1.22 9.20 19.44
C ALA A 26 2.13 8.43 20.42
N ALA A 27 1.77 7.21 20.82
CA ALA A 27 2.52 6.44 21.79
C ALA A 27 3.80 5.85 21.18
N ARG A 28 4.82 5.60 22.01
CA ARG A 28 5.97 4.78 21.62
C ARG A 28 5.53 3.32 21.51
N LEU A 29 5.92 2.68 20.41
CA LEU A 29 5.51 1.31 20.10
C LEU A 29 6.66 0.30 20.26
N ASP A 30 7.82 0.72 20.76
CA ASP A 30 9.03 -0.11 20.84
C ASP A 30 8.78 -1.47 21.53
N LYS A 31 7.94 -1.49 22.58
CA LYS A 31 7.51 -2.71 23.30
C LYS A 31 6.78 -3.76 22.46
N TYR A 32 6.30 -3.38 21.27
CA TYR A 32 5.62 -4.29 20.35
C TYR A 32 6.58 -5.02 19.43
N ALA A 33 7.86 -4.61 19.33
CA ALA A 33 8.83 -5.21 18.41
C ALA A 33 9.04 -6.71 18.69
N GLU A 34 9.21 -7.09 19.97
CA GLU A 34 9.36 -8.49 20.40
C GLU A 34 8.09 -9.33 20.22
N ARG A 35 6.94 -8.67 20.01
CA ARG A 35 5.63 -9.29 19.80
C ARG A 35 5.24 -9.31 18.32
N SER A 36 6.17 -8.99 17.42
CA SER A 36 5.92 -9.01 15.98
C SER A 36 5.49 -10.41 15.55
N PRO A 37 4.32 -10.56 14.89
CA PRO A 37 3.95 -11.85 14.32
C PRO A 37 4.94 -12.25 13.21
N PRO A 38 4.99 -13.54 12.82
CA PRO A 38 5.72 -13.97 11.64
C PRO A 38 5.33 -13.13 10.41
N PRO A 39 6.28 -12.78 9.51
CA PRO A 39 5.97 -11.99 8.31
C PRO A 39 4.82 -12.55 7.48
N SER A 40 4.70 -13.88 7.40
CA SER A 40 3.62 -14.56 6.67
C SER A 40 2.21 -14.32 7.20
N GLU A 41 2.07 -13.82 8.43
CA GLU A 41 0.76 -13.54 9.03
C GLU A 41 0.29 -12.09 8.84
N VAL A 42 1.16 -11.24 8.26
CA VAL A 42 0.88 -9.83 7.99
C VAL A 42 1.07 -9.60 6.49
N PRO A 43 -0.01 -9.41 5.71
CA PRO A 43 0.03 -9.37 4.25
C PRO A 43 1.12 -8.45 3.66
N GLU A 44 1.32 -7.26 4.23
CA GLU A 44 2.33 -6.30 3.78
C GLU A 44 3.76 -6.86 3.94
N LEU A 45 4.02 -7.55 5.05
CA LEU A 45 5.31 -8.16 5.36
C LEU A 45 5.51 -9.44 4.55
N HIS A 46 4.46 -10.23 4.37
CA HIS A 46 4.50 -11.45 3.57
C HIS A 46 4.87 -11.14 2.12
N VAL A 47 4.24 -10.11 1.54
CA VAL A 47 4.57 -9.66 0.18
C VAL A 47 6.01 -9.19 0.09
N ALA A 48 6.48 -8.39 1.06
CA ALA A 48 7.86 -7.97 1.10
C ALA A 48 8.85 -9.15 1.19
N GLU A 49 8.51 -10.17 1.99
CA GLU A 49 9.31 -11.39 2.13
C GLU A 49 9.41 -12.16 0.82
N VAL A 50 8.26 -12.49 0.23
CA VAL A 50 8.18 -13.28 -1.00
C VAL A 50 8.85 -12.55 -2.15
N LEU A 51 8.59 -11.25 -2.30
CA LEU A 51 9.20 -10.42 -3.34
C LEU A 51 10.72 -10.33 -3.19
N GLY A 52 11.21 -10.07 -1.96
CA GLY A 52 12.63 -9.99 -1.67
C GLY A 52 13.37 -11.30 -1.93
N ARG A 53 12.78 -12.44 -1.52
CA ARG A 53 13.33 -13.77 -1.82
C ARG A 53 13.33 -14.07 -3.32
N ARG A 54 12.24 -13.74 -4.03
CA ARG A 54 12.09 -14.03 -5.46
C ARG A 54 13.11 -13.29 -6.31
N LEU A 55 13.42 -12.06 -5.95
CA LEU A 55 14.28 -11.17 -6.73
C LEU A 55 15.72 -11.10 -6.18
N GLY A 56 16.00 -11.72 -5.02
CA GLY A 56 17.33 -11.71 -4.41
C GLY A 56 17.77 -10.33 -3.94
N GLU A 57 16.83 -9.43 -3.66
CA GLU A 57 17.09 -8.04 -3.32
C GLU A 57 16.34 -7.58 -2.07
N ARG A 58 16.91 -6.62 -1.36
CA ARG A 58 16.25 -5.99 -0.20
C ARG A 58 15.08 -5.12 -0.64
N VAL A 59 13.93 -5.31 0.02
CA VAL A 59 12.72 -4.50 -0.17
C VAL A 59 12.77 -3.27 0.73
N ARG A 60 12.42 -2.11 0.17
CA ARG A 60 12.15 -0.85 0.85
C ARG A 60 10.63 -0.66 0.86
N LEU A 61 10.02 -0.69 2.04
CA LEU A 61 8.58 -0.70 2.22
C LEU A 61 8.06 0.69 2.61
N GLU A 62 7.16 1.25 1.81
CA GLU A 62 6.37 2.43 2.15
C GLU A 62 4.88 2.04 2.21
N LEU A 63 4.14 2.63 3.15
CA LEU A 63 2.71 2.33 3.32
C LEU A 63 1.83 3.56 3.04
N ALA A 64 0.69 3.32 2.40
CA ALA A 64 -0.44 4.24 2.40
C ALA A 64 -1.35 3.90 3.59
N ALA A 65 -1.66 4.87 4.45
CA ALA A 65 -2.59 4.70 5.55
C ALA A 65 -3.75 5.68 5.40
N THR A 66 -4.96 5.27 5.76
CA THR A 66 -6.06 6.23 5.91
C THR A 66 -5.84 7.07 7.18
N ASP A 67 -6.42 8.26 7.23
CA ASP A 67 -6.34 9.21 8.36
C ASP A 67 -7.14 8.78 9.60
N THR A 68 -7.43 7.47 9.72
CA THR A 68 -8.03 6.89 10.90
C THR A 68 -6.97 6.42 11.90
N PRO A 69 -7.26 6.47 13.22
CA PRO A 69 -6.35 5.95 14.23
C PRO A 69 -5.92 4.49 14.00
N GLU A 70 -6.85 3.65 13.53
CA GLU A 70 -6.61 2.23 13.25
C GLU A 70 -5.56 2.07 12.15
N SER A 71 -5.73 2.75 11.02
CA SER A 71 -4.83 2.60 9.87
C SER A 71 -3.46 3.22 10.14
N VAL A 72 -3.40 4.36 10.85
CA VAL A 72 -2.14 4.97 11.28
C VAL A 72 -1.37 4.05 12.23
N VAL A 73 -2.03 3.48 13.24
CA VAL A 73 -1.35 2.57 14.17
C VAL A 73 -0.96 1.27 13.47
N ALA A 74 -1.80 0.75 12.58
CA ALA A 74 -1.46 -0.42 11.78
C ALA A 74 -0.20 -0.18 10.94
N ALA A 75 -0.12 0.93 10.21
CA ALA A 75 1.06 1.29 9.43
C ALA A 75 2.33 1.36 10.29
N ARG A 76 2.25 2.01 11.46
CA ARG A 76 3.37 2.11 12.39
C ARG A 76 3.82 0.74 12.91
N LEU A 77 2.89 -0.15 13.23
CA LEU A 77 3.19 -1.50 13.70
C LEU A 77 3.75 -2.38 12.58
N VAL A 78 3.22 -2.32 11.36
CA VAL A 78 3.77 -3.02 10.19
C VAL A 78 5.23 -2.60 9.98
N LEU A 79 5.53 -1.30 9.95
CA LEU A 79 6.90 -0.80 9.76
C LEU A 79 7.85 -1.20 10.90
N LEU A 80 7.34 -1.24 12.14
CA LEU A 80 8.08 -1.76 13.29
C LEU A 80 8.42 -3.24 13.10
N CYS A 81 7.44 -4.06 12.72
CA CYS A 81 7.61 -5.49 12.47
C CYS A 81 8.54 -5.75 11.26
N ALA A 82 8.47 -4.92 10.22
CA ALA A 82 9.35 -4.98 9.07
C ALA A 82 10.82 -4.81 9.48
N ARG A 83 11.08 -3.82 10.34
CA ARG A 83 12.41 -3.58 10.91
C ARG A 83 12.86 -4.72 11.82
N ALA A 84 12.00 -5.17 12.73
CA ALA A 84 12.34 -6.18 13.73
C ALA A 84 12.65 -7.55 13.10
N SER A 85 11.88 -7.96 12.08
CA SER A 85 12.09 -9.20 11.34
C SER A 85 13.19 -9.11 10.29
N GLY A 86 13.61 -7.90 9.90
CA GLY A 86 14.59 -7.68 8.84
C GLY A 86 14.07 -7.93 7.42
N VAL A 87 12.77 -8.23 7.26
CA VAL A 87 12.15 -8.57 5.97
C VAL A 87 12.16 -7.41 4.98
N ALA A 88 12.09 -6.17 5.47
CA ALA A 88 12.13 -4.96 4.65
C ALA A 88 12.76 -3.79 5.41
N GLU A 89 13.33 -2.86 4.65
CA GLU A 89 13.72 -1.54 5.13
C GLU A 89 12.48 -0.62 5.17
N PRO A 90 12.03 -0.15 6.35
CA PRO A 90 10.86 0.73 6.42
C PRO A 90 11.22 2.15 5.97
N LEU A 91 10.52 2.65 4.95
CA LEU A 91 10.65 4.04 4.49
C LEU A 91 9.75 5.01 5.24
N GLY A 92 8.66 4.50 5.81
CA GLY A 92 7.64 5.31 6.46
C GLY A 92 6.27 5.01 5.88
N PHE A 93 5.33 5.88 6.21
CA PHE A 93 3.99 5.85 5.66
C PHE A 93 3.51 7.29 5.43
N TYR A 94 2.54 7.45 4.55
CA TYR A 94 1.80 8.70 4.39
C TYR A 94 0.32 8.46 4.66
N THR A 95 -0.35 9.52 5.13
CA THR A 95 -1.78 9.49 5.42
C THR A 95 -2.58 10.04 4.25
N VAL A 96 -3.69 9.40 3.94
CA VAL A 96 -4.71 9.86 2.98
C VAL A 96 -6.04 9.95 3.67
N LYS A 97 -6.92 10.84 3.21
CA LYS A 97 -8.27 10.93 3.75
C LYS A 97 -8.99 9.61 3.55
N LYS A 98 -9.74 9.16 4.56
CA LYS A 98 -10.70 8.07 4.37
C LYS A 98 -11.75 8.50 3.34
N PHE A 99 -11.81 7.79 2.22
CA PHE A 99 -12.80 8.01 1.16
C PHE A 99 -13.83 6.88 1.13
N ALA A 100 -15.03 7.20 0.65
CA ALA A 100 -16.15 6.28 0.46
C ALA A 100 -16.57 6.28 -1.02
N PRO A 101 -17.38 5.31 -1.48
CA PRO A 101 -17.94 5.37 -2.84
C PRO A 101 -18.62 6.73 -3.10
N GLY A 102 -18.21 7.41 -4.17
CA GLY A 102 -18.68 8.75 -4.53
C GLY A 102 -17.77 9.91 -4.10
N ASP A 103 -16.75 9.67 -3.27
CA ASP A 103 -15.74 10.68 -2.92
C ASP A 103 -14.63 10.75 -3.99
N TYR A 104 -14.96 11.36 -5.13
CA TYR A 104 -14.03 11.48 -6.25
C TYR A 104 -12.81 12.35 -5.93
N GLN A 105 -12.95 13.34 -5.05
CA GLN A 105 -11.85 14.21 -4.68
C GLN A 105 -10.83 13.46 -3.82
N GLY A 106 -11.26 12.75 -2.77
CA GLY A 106 -10.37 11.97 -1.92
C GLY A 106 -9.64 10.88 -2.70
N VAL A 107 -10.34 10.23 -3.63
CA VAL A 107 -9.74 9.27 -4.57
C VAL A 107 -8.68 9.92 -5.47
N GLY A 108 -8.98 11.10 -6.04
CA GLY A 108 -8.04 11.82 -6.89
C GLY A 108 -6.77 12.24 -6.16
N GLU A 109 -6.91 12.78 -4.94
CA GLU A 109 -5.80 13.14 -4.06
C GLU A 109 -4.93 11.91 -3.72
N PHE A 110 -5.56 10.77 -3.43
CA PHE A 110 -4.85 9.52 -3.17
C PHE A 110 -4.07 9.03 -4.39
N LEU A 111 -4.73 8.95 -5.55
CA LEU A 111 -4.13 8.47 -6.79
C LEU A 111 -2.92 9.33 -7.19
N GLU A 112 -3.07 10.66 -7.15
CA GLU A 112 -1.99 11.59 -7.48
C GLU A 112 -0.78 11.39 -6.55
N LEU A 113 -1.02 11.28 -5.25
CA LEU A 113 0.04 11.09 -4.27
C LEU A 113 0.77 9.76 -4.48
N ALA A 114 0.04 8.67 -4.68
CA ALA A 114 0.61 7.34 -4.92
C ALA A 114 1.46 7.32 -6.21
N VAL A 115 0.95 7.88 -7.31
CA VAL A 115 1.69 8.01 -8.58
C VAL A 115 2.97 8.83 -8.39
N ARG A 116 2.89 9.95 -7.68
CA ARG A 116 4.06 10.80 -7.40
C ARG A 116 5.13 10.06 -6.61
N LYS A 117 4.74 9.28 -5.59
CA LYS A 117 5.65 8.45 -4.78
C LYS A 117 6.34 7.39 -5.62
N LEU A 118 5.57 6.64 -6.42
CA LEU A 118 6.10 5.61 -7.31
C LEU A 118 7.07 6.18 -8.36
N ARG A 119 6.71 7.31 -8.99
CA ARG A 119 7.60 7.98 -9.95
C ARG A 119 8.89 8.50 -9.30
N ALA A 120 8.79 9.07 -8.10
CA ALA A 120 9.97 9.51 -7.35
C ALA A 120 10.91 8.35 -6.97
N ALA A 121 10.36 7.15 -6.79
CA ALA A 121 11.13 5.92 -6.57
C ALA A 121 11.69 5.30 -7.86
N GLY A 122 11.38 5.84 -9.05
CA GLY A 122 11.76 5.26 -10.33
C GLY A 122 10.94 4.04 -10.74
N GLY A 123 9.72 3.89 -10.20
CA GLY A 123 8.86 2.71 -10.40
C GLY A 123 8.86 1.81 -9.16
N GLY A 124 8.87 0.50 -9.38
CA GLY A 124 8.89 -0.52 -8.32
C GLY A 124 7.66 -1.42 -8.35
N TYR A 125 7.17 -1.76 -7.17
CA TYR A 125 6.06 -2.69 -6.99
C TYR A 125 4.95 -2.06 -6.16
N VAL A 126 3.71 -2.39 -6.52
CA VAL A 126 2.52 -2.08 -5.73
C VAL A 126 1.88 -3.39 -5.30
N SER A 127 1.70 -3.57 -4.00
CA SER A 127 0.95 -4.70 -3.46
C SER A 127 -0.54 -4.39 -3.40
N ILE A 128 -1.37 -5.33 -3.86
CA ILE A 128 -2.82 -5.32 -3.66
C ILE A 128 -3.30 -6.43 -2.70
N THR A 129 -2.38 -7.09 -2.00
CA THR A 129 -2.71 -8.17 -1.04
C THR A 129 -3.41 -7.65 0.22
N SER A 130 -3.12 -6.40 0.61
CA SER A 130 -3.69 -5.72 1.77
C SER A 130 -4.46 -4.47 1.37
N GLY A 131 -5.37 -4.03 2.24
CA GLY A 131 -6.15 -2.80 2.05
C GLY A 131 -7.63 -3.09 1.78
N PHE A 132 -8.44 -2.04 1.80
CA PHE A 132 -9.85 -2.15 1.43
C PHE A 132 -10.01 -2.25 -0.09
N ASN A 133 -11.02 -2.97 -0.57
CA ASN A 133 -11.24 -3.26 -2.00
C ASN A 133 -11.15 -2.02 -2.91
N LEU A 134 -11.64 -0.86 -2.47
CA LEU A 134 -11.59 0.36 -3.27
C LEU A 134 -10.18 0.99 -3.30
N GLU A 135 -9.47 0.94 -2.18
CA GLU A 135 -8.11 1.48 -2.05
C GLU A 135 -7.11 0.69 -2.91
N VAL A 136 -7.21 -0.63 -2.90
CA VAL A 136 -6.31 -1.49 -3.69
C VAL A 136 -6.50 -1.33 -5.20
N VAL A 137 -7.73 -1.05 -5.66
CA VAL A 137 -8.00 -0.74 -7.07
C VAL A 137 -7.29 0.54 -7.49
N TYR A 138 -7.37 1.60 -6.68
CA TYR A 138 -6.70 2.86 -7.00
C TYR A 138 -5.18 2.78 -6.83
N LEU A 139 -4.67 1.95 -5.91
CA LEU A 139 -3.24 1.63 -5.85
C LEU A 139 -2.75 0.90 -7.08
N ALA A 140 -3.49 -0.11 -7.57
CA ALA A 140 -3.16 -0.80 -8.80
C ALA A 140 -3.10 0.17 -9.98
N LEU A 141 -4.10 1.05 -10.10
CA LEU A 141 -4.13 2.11 -11.11
C LEU A 141 -2.93 3.06 -10.98
N ALA A 142 -2.57 3.46 -9.76
CA ALA A 142 -1.39 4.27 -9.51
C ALA A 142 -0.11 3.57 -9.98
N GLY A 143 -0.02 2.26 -9.71
CA GLY A 143 1.06 1.38 -10.16
C GLY A 143 1.23 1.45 -11.67
N TRP A 144 0.18 1.14 -12.42
CA TRP A 144 0.19 1.16 -13.88
C TRP A 144 0.50 2.55 -14.45
N LEU A 145 -0.10 3.63 -13.93
CA LEU A 145 0.16 5.01 -14.36
C LEU A 145 1.59 5.50 -14.08
N ALA A 146 2.26 4.90 -13.10
CA ALA A 146 3.65 5.19 -12.73
C ALA A 146 4.66 4.25 -13.39
N GLY A 147 4.22 3.22 -14.13
CA GLY A 147 5.09 2.20 -14.71
C GLY A 147 5.62 1.19 -13.69
N ALA A 148 4.97 1.06 -12.54
CA ALA A 148 5.28 0.04 -11.53
C ALA A 148 4.53 -1.28 -11.81
N ARG A 149 5.07 -2.38 -11.30
CA ARG A 149 4.45 -3.71 -11.39
C ARG A 149 3.45 -3.88 -10.26
N VAL A 150 2.24 -4.31 -10.58
CA VAL A 150 1.20 -4.58 -9.58
C VAL A 150 1.26 -6.06 -9.22
N VAL A 151 1.33 -6.38 -7.93
CA VAL A 151 1.52 -7.75 -7.45
C VAL A 151 0.53 -8.11 -6.35
N TYR A 152 0.25 -9.41 -6.28
CA TYR A 152 -0.54 -10.07 -5.27
C TYR A 152 0.23 -11.31 -4.78
N VAL A 153 0.12 -11.61 -3.49
CA VAL A 153 0.65 -12.85 -2.90
C VAL A 153 -0.51 -13.59 -2.25
N ASP A 154 -0.69 -14.86 -2.61
CA ASP A 154 -1.76 -15.68 -2.04
C ASP A 154 -1.38 -16.25 -0.66
N GLU A 155 -2.30 -17.00 -0.04
CA GLU A 155 -2.07 -17.62 1.27
C GLU A 155 -0.99 -18.73 1.24
N GLY A 156 -0.69 -19.28 0.06
CA GLY A 156 0.37 -20.27 -0.15
C GLY A 156 1.76 -19.66 -0.28
N GLY A 157 1.85 -18.35 -0.46
CA GLY A 157 3.09 -17.62 -0.69
C GLY A 157 3.49 -17.50 -2.16
N ASP A 158 2.59 -17.81 -3.08
CA ASP A 158 2.82 -17.64 -4.51
C ASP A 158 2.65 -16.18 -4.92
N LEU A 159 3.62 -15.66 -5.67
CA LEU A 159 3.64 -14.27 -6.16
C LEU A 159 3.05 -14.20 -7.57
N PHE A 160 1.97 -13.44 -7.70
CA PHE A 160 1.30 -13.17 -8.96
C PHE A 160 1.50 -11.72 -9.36
N GLU A 161 1.93 -11.49 -10.60
CA GLU A 161 1.85 -10.18 -11.20
C GLU A 161 0.48 -10.00 -11.85
N VAL A 162 -0.20 -8.92 -11.47
CA VAL A 162 -1.51 -8.59 -12.02
C VAL A 162 -1.29 -8.10 -13.45
N PRO A 163 -1.98 -8.70 -14.45
CA PRO A 163 -1.79 -8.31 -15.83
C PRO A 163 -2.14 -6.83 -16.01
N HIS A 164 -1.15 -6.07 -16.48
CA HIS A 164 -1.39 -4.74 -16.98
C HIS A 164 -2.04 -4.87 -18.36
N VAL A 165 -3.34 -4.61 -18.43
CA VAL A 165 -3.94 -4.29 -19.72
C VAL A 165 -3.41 -2.90 -20.05
N GLU A 166 -2.52 -2.80 -21.04
CA GLU A 166 -2.15 -1.49 -21.57
C GLU A 166 -3.44 -0.73 -21.84
N ILE A 167 -3.66 0.35 -21.10
CA ILE A 167 -4.73 1.30 -21.41
C ILE A 167 -4.23 2.03 -22.66
N CYS A 168 -4.31 1.34 -23.80
CA CYS A 168 -3.99 1.84 -25.12
C CYS A 168 -4.87 3.06 -25.36
N GLY A 169 -4.30 4.24 -25.09
CA GLY A 169 -4.90 5.55 -25.31
C GLY A 169 -6.35 5.64 -24.86
N LEU A 170 -6.61 6.29 -23.72
CA LEU A 170 -7.86 7.05 -23.63
C LEU A 170 -8.01 7.81 -24.96
N PRO A 171 -9.06 7.54 -25.76
CA PRO A 171 -9.24 8.24 -27.02
C PRO A 171 -9.13 9.72 -26.70
N LYS A 172 -8.33 10.47 -27.48
CA LYS A 172 -8.22 11.93 -27.33
C LYS A 172 -9.60 12.61 -27.34
N ASP A 173 -10.62 11.90 -27.83
CA ASP A 173 -12.02 12.30 -27.90
C ASP A 173 -12.77 12.33 -26.55
N LEU A 174 -12.29 11.66 -25.49
CA LEU A 174 -12.87 11.85 -24.14
C LEU A 174 -12.56 13.24 -23.56
N GLY A 175 -11.50 13.91 -24.05
CA GLY A 175 -11.23 15.32 -23.75
C GLY A 175 -12.19 16.30 -24.43
N ARG A 176 -12.94 15.87 -25.46
CA ARG A 176 -13.96 16.71 -26.13
C ARG A 176 -15.34 16.62 -25.48
N LEU A 177 -15.67 15.54 -24.80
CA LEU A 177 -16.95 15.42 -24.08
C LEU A 177 -17.02 16.29 -22.81
N ALA A 178 -15.86 16.65 -22.22
CA ALA A 178 -15.81 17.63 -21.13
C ALA A 178 -16.14 19.07 -21.58
N GLN A 179 -16.13 19.36 -22.89
CA GLN A 179 -16.59 20.66 -23.42
C GLN A 179 -18.11 20.72 -23.62
N PHE A 180 -18.84 19.61 -23.44
CA PHE A 180 -20.31 19.56 -23.60
C PHE A 180 -21.08 19.49 -22.28
N ILE A 181 -20.41 19.50 -21.13
CA ILE A 181 -21.08 19.55 -19.80
C ILE A 181 -21.13 21.00 -19.25
N ASN A 182 -20.60 21.98 -19.99
CA ASN A 182 -20.80 23.42 -19.73
C ASN A 182 -21.56 24.09 -20.90
N LYS A 183 -22.77 23.61 -21.19
CA LYS A 183 -23.81 24.40 -21.85
C LYS A 183 -25.12 24.25 -21.11
#